data_AF-A0A1H9SEN9-F1
#
_entry.id   AF-A0A1H9SEN9-F1
#
_cell.length_a   1.000
_cell.length_b   1.000
_cell.length_c   1.000
_cell.angle_alpha   90.00
_cell.angle_beta   90.00
_cell.angle_gamma   90.00
#
_symmetry.space_group_name_H-M   'P 1'
#
loop_
_entity.id
_entity.type
_entity.pdbx_description
1 polymer ?
#
loop_
_entity_poly.entity_id
_entity_poly.type
_entity_poly.pdbx_seq_one_letter_code
_entity_poly.pdbx_strand_id
1 'polypeptide(L)'
;MNKAAEKASQQVESIFVSPMRSYTLTALDYYDQIVSAQLDAVRAYSDLSIAQARTWLDVKDADSFKKAIESQQKATSDLMERMKGDGEKVTSISQSFMKDSQKMAEDTTKKAVETAKQ
;
A
#
# COMPACT_ATOMS: atom_id res chain seq x y z
N MET A 1 -4.76 10.02 -45.11
CA MET A 1 -4.24 8.95 -44.22
C MET A 1 -5.16 7.75 -44.35
N ASN A 2 -4.60 6.54 -44.42
CA ASN A 2 -5.29 5.35 -44.90
C ASN A 2 -6.07 4.68 -43.74
N LYS A 3 -7.40 4.55 -43.83
CA LYS A 3 -8.27 3.98 -42.77
C LYS A 3 -7.80 2.62 -42.24
N ALA A 4 -7.15 1.83 -43.08
CA ALA A 4 -6.56 0.55 -42.71
C ALA A 4 -5.42 0.70 -41.68
N ALA A 5 -4.61 1.75 -41.79
CA ALA A 5 -3.54 2.04 -40.84
C ALA A 5 -4.08 2.52 -39.48
N GLU A 6 -5.17 3.31 -39.47
CA GLU A 6 -5.84 3.71 -38.23
C GLU A 6 -6.49 2.53 -37.51
N LYS A 7 -7.18 1.63 -38.24
CA LYS A 7 -7.80 0.44 -37.65
C LYS A 7 -6.75 -0.52 -37.07
N ALA A 8 -5.62 -0.70 -37.78
CA ALA A 8 -4.48 -1.47 -37.27
C ALA A 8 -3.86 -0.83 -36.02
N SER A 9 -3.67 0.49 -36.01
CA SER A 9 -3.15 1.21 -34.84
C SER A 9 -4.09 1.10 -33.63
N GLN A 10 -5.40 1.17 -33.83
CA GLN A 10 -6.39 1.01 -32.77
C GLN A 10 -6.40 -0.41 -32.19
N GLN A 11 -6.25 -1.45 -33.03
CA GLN A 11 -6.15 -2.83 -32.55
C GLN A 11 -4.86 -3.07 -31.75
N VAL A 12 -3.74 -2.48 -32.15
CA VAL A 12 -2.48 -2.57 -31.38
C VAL A 12 -2.63 -1.85 -30.03
N GLU A 13 -3.20 -0.65 -30.03
CA GLU A 13 -3.42 0.13 -28.80
C GLU A 13 -4.38 -0.60 -27.84
N SER A 14 -5.43 -1.24 -28.35
CA SER A 14 -6.46 -1.89 -27.52
C SER A 14 -6.04 -3.27 -27.00
N ILE A 15 -5.35 -4.08 -27.81
CA ILE A 15 -5.00 -5.47 -27.47
C ILE A 15 -3.69 -5.55 -26.67
N PHE A 16 -2.72 -4.67 -26.95
CA PHE A 16 -1.37 -4.80 -26.38
C PHE A 16 -1.00 -3.63 -25.47
N VAL A 17 -1.16 -2.39 -25.93
CA VAL A 17 -0.65 -1.21 -25.20
C VAL A 17 -1.51 -0.91 -23.96
N SER A 18 -2.83 -0.92 -24.10
CA SER A 18 -3.74 -0.59 -23.00
C SER A 18 -3.64 -1.58 -21.83
N PRO A 19 -3.65 -2.92 -22.04
CA PRO A 19 -3.46 -3.87 -20.95
C PRO A 19 -2.10 -3.74 -20.25
N MET A 20 -1.01 -3.54 -21.01
CA MET A 20 0.31 -3.28 -20.40
C MET A 20 0.32 -2.02 -19.54
N ARG A 21 -0.26 -0.92 -20.04
CA ARG A 21 -0.35 0.35 -19.30
C ARG A 21 -1.15 0.17 -18.00
N SER A 22 -2.31 -0.49 -18.07
CA SER A 22 -3.12 -0.79 -16.89
C SER A 22 -2.37 -1.64 -15.87
N TYR A 23 -1.71 -2.72 -16.29
CA TYR A 23 -0.91 -3.56 -15.38
C TYR A 23 0.20 -2.76 -14.69
N THR A 24 0.91 -1.94 -15.46
CA THR A 24 2.03 -1.13 -14.94
C THR A 24 1.53 -0.12 -13.91
N LEU A 25 0.37 0.51 -14.15
CA LEU A 25 -0.24 1.43 -13.19
C LEU A 25 -0.65 0.73 -11.89
N THR A 26 -1.28 -0.45 -11.98
CA THR A 26 -1.66 -1.25 -10.80
C THR A 26 -0.44 -1.70 -10.01
N ALA A 27 0.64 -2.12 -10.69
CA ALA A 27 1.89 -2.48 -10.02
C ALA A 27 2.50 -1.26 -9.31
N LEU A 28 2.53 -0.10 -9.95
CA LEU A 28 3.03 1.14 -9.34
C LEU A 28 2.20 1.55 -8.11
N ASP A 29 0.88 1.46 -8.19
CA ASP A 29 -0.01 1.77 -7.05
C ASP A 29 0.23 0.81 -5.87
N TYR A 30 0.40 -0.48 -6.15
CA TYR A 30 0.78 -1.46 -5.13
C TYR A 30 2.12 -1.11 -4.47
N TYR A 31 3.14 -0.75 -5.25
CA TYR A 31 4.44 -0.34 -4.70
C TYR A 31 4.34 0.94 -3.87
N ASP A 32 3.58 1.94 -4.33
CA ASP A 32 3.36 3.19 -3.60
C ASP A 32 2.69 2.94 -2.24
N GLN A 33 1.68 2.08 -2.21
CA GLN A 33 0.98 1.70 -0.99
C GLN A 33 1.90 0.97 0.00
N ILE A 34 2.73 0.03 -0.48
CA ILE A 34 3.69 -0.71 0.36
C ILE A 34 4.78 0.22 0.91
N VAL A 35 5.36 1.09 0.07
CA VAL A 35 6.41 2.02 0.50
C VAL A 35 5.83 3.03 1.51
N SER A 36 4.63 3.54 1.26
CA SER A 36 3.94 4.42 2.20
C SER A 36 3.69 3.74 3.55
N ALA A 37 3.24 2.48 3.55
CA ALA A 37 3.08 1.70 4.78
C ALA A 37 4.41 1.51 5.54
N GLN A 38 5.51 1.26 4.84
CA GLN A 38 6.83 1.16 5.49
C GLN A 38 7.31 2.49 6.08
N LEU A 39 7.12 3.60 5.37
CA LEU A 39 7.48 4.94 5.88
C LEU A 39 6.64 5.33 7.09
N ASP A 40 5.35 5.02 7.08
CA ASP A 40 4.45 5.22 8.22
C ASP A 40 4.90 4.42 9.44
N ALA A 41 5.30 3.16 9.24
CA ALA A 41 5.82 2.32 10.32
C ALA A 41 7.11 2.90 10.92
N VAL A 42 8.07 3.30 10.08
CA VAL A 42 9.34 3.90 10.51
C VAL A 42 9.13 5.18 11.32
N ARG A 43 8.24 6.08 10.86
CA ARG A 43 7.91 7.31 11.59
C ARG A 43 7.36 7.00 12.97
N ALA A 44 6.38 6.11 13.05
CA ALA A 44 5.74 5.77 14.32
C ALA A 44 6.69 5.11 15.32
N TYR A 45 7.55 4.18 14.88
CA TYR A 45 8.56 3.58 15.76
C TYR A 45 9.59 4.61 16.24
N SER A 46 9.96 5.57 15.39
CA SER A 46 10.86 6.66 15.75
C SER A 46 10.21 7.57 16.80
N ASP A 47 8.95 7.97 16.60
CA ASP A 47 8.19 8.79 17.54
C ASP A 47 8.05 8.11 18.91
N LEU A 48 7.75 6.80 18.92
CA LEU A 48 7.67 6.01 20.15
C LEU A 48 9.02 6.00 20.90
N SER A 49 10.10 5.79 20.17
CA SER A 49 11.45 5.74 20.74
C SER A 49 11.87 7.08 21.34
N ILE A 50 11.61 8.18 20.64
CA ILE A 50 11.89 9.54 21.12
C ILE A 50 11.02 9.87 22.34
N ALA A 51 9.74 9.51 22.32
CA ALA A 51 8.84 9.72 23.45
C ALA A 51 9.33 8.97 24.70
N GLN A 52 9.70 7.70 24.54
CA GLN A 52 10.24 6.89 25.63
C GLN A 52 11.56 7.45 26.17
N ALA A 53 12.47 7.89 25.29
CA ALA A 53 13.72 8.53 25.70
C ALA A 53 13.47 9.81 26.53
N ARG A 54 12.52 10.67 26.11
CA ARG A 54 12.13 11.86 26.88
C ARG A 54 11.58 11.50 28.26
N THR A 55 10.68 10.52 28.32
CA THR A 55 10.12 10.04 29.58
C THR A 55 11.22 9.59 30.56
N TRP A 56 12.24 8.87 30.07
CA TRP A 56 13.37 8.44 30.90
C TRP A 56 14.27 9.59 31.34
N LEU A 57 14.49 10.60 30.49
CA LEU A 57 15.25 11.79 30.85
C LEU A 57 14.54 12.65 31.92
N ASP A 58 13.21 12.57 32.01
CA ASP A 58 12.42 13.29 33.00
C ASP A 58 12.37 12.60 34.39
N VAL A 59 12.99 11.42 34.54
CA VAL A 59 13.06 10.71 35.83
C VAL A 59 14.03 11.39 36.77
N LYS A 60 13.52 11.89 37.90
CA LYS A 60 14.28 12.63 38.93
C LYS A 60 14.08 12.08 40.35
N ASP A 61 13.05 11.26 40.53
CA ASP A 61 12.59 10.73 41.81
C ASP A 61 11.74 9.46 41.63
N ALA A 62 11.27 8.88 42.73
CA ALA A 62 10.48 7.64 42.71
C ALA A 62 9.12 7.80 42.00
N ASP A 63 8.50 8.98 42.06
CA ASP A 63 7.20 9.23 41.42
C ASP A 63 7.33 9.35 39.90
N SER A 64 8.36 10.07 39.44
CA SER A 64 8.71 10.17 38.01
C SER A 64 9.19 8.83 37.44
N PHE A 65 9.89 8.01 38.23
CA PHE A 65 10.22 6.64 37.86
C PHE A 65 8.97 5.76 37.67
N LYS A 66 8.00 5.84 38.60
CA LYS A 66 6.73 5.12 38.45
C LYS A 66 5.99 5.53 37.17
N LYS A 67 5.93 6.83 36.88
CA LYS A 67 5.35 7.36 35.62
C LYS A 67 6.08 6.84 34.39
N ALA A 68 7.41 6.70 34.43
CA ALA A 68 8.17 6.15 33.32
C ALA A 68 7.81 4.68 33.05
N ILE A 69 7.62 3.88 34.10
CA ILE A 69 7.17 2.48 33.98
C ILE A 69 5.74 2.40 33.42
N GLU A 70 4.82 3.25 33.88
CA GLU A 70 3.45 3.32 33.33
C GLU A 70 3.46 3.72 31.85
N SER A 71 4.31 4.67 31.47
CA SER A 71 4.53 5.06 30.08
C SER A 71 5.10 3.92 29.23
N GLN A 72 6.02 3.11 29.77
CA GLN A 72 6.55 1.92 29.10
C GLN A 72 5.45 0.89 28.81
N GLN A 73 4.54 0.65 29.77
CA GLN A 73 3.41 -0.26 29.58
C GLN A 73 2.48 0.24 28.47
N LYS A 74 2.14 1.54 28.50
CA LYS A 74 1.31 2.15 27.45
C LYS A 74 1.99 2.06 26.08
N ALA A 75 3.27 2.42 25.98
CA ALA A 75 4.06 2.32 24.75
C ALA A 75 4.04 0.89 24.17
N THR A 76 4.09 -0.12 25.03
CA THR A 76 4.02 -1.53 24.61
C THR A 76 2.63 -1.91 24.08
N SER A 77 1.56 -1.40 24.71
CA SER A 77 0.19 -1.58 24.21
C SER A 77 -0.01 -0.90 22.85
N ASP A 78 0.39 0.37 22.75
CA ASP A 78 0.31 1.15 21.51
C ASP A 78 1.09 0.47 20.37
N LEU A 79 2.27 -0.09 20.69
CA LEU A 79 3.09 -0.86 19.75
C LEU A 79 2.37 -2.11 19.24
N MET A 80 1.76 -2.89 20.13
CA MET A 80 1.02 -4.10 19.76
C MET A 80 -0.19 -3.78 18.87
N GLU A 81 -0.97 -2.75 19.23
CA GLU A 81 -2.11 -2.30 18.44
C GLU A 81 -1.65 -1.85 17.04
N ARG A 82 -0.56 -1.10 16.96
CA ARG A 82 -0.01 -0.67 15.69
C ARG A 82 0.50 -1.83 14.85
N MET A 83 1.24 -2.77 15.42
CA MET A 83 1.72 -3.95 14.71
C MET A 83 0.56 -4.74 14.09
N LYS A 84 -0.56 -4.86 14.83
CA LYS A 84 -1.78 -5.46 14.31
C LYS A 84 -2.35 -4.63 13.14
N GLY A 85 -2.48 -3.32 13.30
CA GLY A 85 -2.98 -2.41 12.27
C GLY A 85 -2.12 -2.41 10.99
N ASP A 86 -0.79 -2.47 11.12
CA ASP A 86 0.13 -2.57 10.00
C ASP A 86 -0.04 -3.92 9.27
N GLY A 87 -0.24 -5.01 10.00
CA GLY A 87 -0.57 -6.33 9.42
C GLY A 87 -1.89 -6.34 8.66
N GLU A 88 -2.93 -5.70 9.22
CA GLU A 88 -4.22 -5.49 8.54
C GLU A 88 -4.07 -4.64 7.27
N LYS A 89 -3.24 -3.58 7.32
CA LYS A 89 -2.96 -2.70 6.17
C LYS A 89 -2.28 -3.45 5.04
N VAL A 90 -1.22 -4.23 5.31
CA VAL A 90 -0.55 -5.05 4.29
C VAL A 90 -1.51 -6.09 3.68
N THR A 91 -2.35 -6.70 4.51
CA THR A 91 -3.36 -7.66 4.05
C THR A 91 -4.36 -6.99 3.12
N SER A 92 -4.83 -5.79 3.47
CA SER A 92 -5.76 -5.00 2.64
C SER A 92 -5.14 -4.58 1.30
N ILE A 93 -3.87 -4.15 1.29
CA ILE A 93 -3.12 -3.85 0.06
C ILE A 93 -3.07 -5.08 -0.85
N SER A 94 -2.74 -6.25 -0.28
CA SER A 94 -2.67 -7.52 -1.02
C SER A 94 -4.04 -7.91 -1.61
N GLN A 95 -5.11 -7.78 -0.84
CA GLN A 95 -6.47 -8.05 -1.32
C GLN A 95 -6.89 -7.12 -2.45
N SER A 96 -6.55 -5.82 -2.34
CA SER A 96 -6.86 -4.82 -3.37
C SER A 96 -6.12 -5.14 -4.67
N PHE A 97 -4.83 -5.45 -4.60
CA PHE A 97 -4.04 -5.85 -5.77
C PHE A 97 -4.60 -7.10 -6.47
N MET A 98 -5.00 -8.13 -5.71
CA MET A 98 -5.64 -9.31 -6.30
C MET A 98 -6.95 -8.97 -7.01
N LYS A 99 -7.80 -8.14 -6.38
CA LYS A 99 -9.09 -7.73 -6.94
C LYS A 99 -8.91 -6.92 -8.22
N ASP A 100 -7.97 -5.99 -8.23
CA ASP A 100 -7.67 -5.17 -9.41
C ASP A 100 -7.08 -6.01 -10.54
N SER A 101 -6.23 -6.99 -10.21
CA SER A 101 -5.70 -7.95 -11.18
C SER A 101 -6.80 -8.81 -11.81
N GLN A 102 -7.75 -9.32 -11.01
CA GLN A 102 -8.90 -10.08 -11.51
C GLN A 102 -9.76 -9.23 -12.45
N LYS A 103 -10.08 -8.00 -12.04
CA LYS A 103 -10.86 -7.07 -12.85
C LYS A 103 -10.18 -6.75 -14.18
N MET A 104 -8.86 -6.53 -14.16
CA MET A 104 -8.10 -6.27 -15.39
C MET A 104 -8.11 -7.47 -16.34
N ALA A 105 -8.03 -8.70 -15.82
CA ALA A 105 -8.12 -9.91 -16.64
C ALA A 105 -9.52 -10.06 -17.27
N GLU A 106 -10.58 -9.80 -16.50
CA GLU A 106 -11.95 -9.78 -17.03
C GLU A 106 -12.14 -8.73 -18.13
N ASP A 107 -11.68 -7.50 -17.89
CA ASP A 107 -11.82 -6.39 -18.83
C ASP A 107 -11.01 -6.62 -20.12
N THR A 108 -9.81 -7.20 -20.00
CA THR A 108 -8.98 -7.58 -21.16
C THR A 108 -9.67 -8.67 -21.97
N THR A 109 -10.22 -9.68 -21.31
CA THR A 109 -10.95 -10.77 -21.98
C THR A 109 -12.19 -10.24 -22.70
N LYS A 110 -12.99 -9.38 -22.05
CA LYS A 110 -14.16 -8.74 -22.67
C LYS A 110 -13.76 -7.92 -23.90
N LYS A 111 -12.75 -7.06 -23.80
CA LYS A 111 -12.25 -6.26 -24.93
C LYS A 111 -11.72 -7.11 -26.09
N ALA A 112 -11.02 -8.21 -25.79
CA ALA A 112 -10.55 -9.13 -26.82
C ALA A 112 -11.72 -9.80 -27.56
N VAL A 113 -12.75 -10.24 -26.84
CA VAL A 113 -13.97 -10.83 -27.42
C VAL A 113 -14.76 -9.81 -28.24
N GLU A 114 -14.89 -8.57 -27.78
CA GLU A 114 -15.55 -7.49 -28.54
C GLU A 114 -14.78 -7.14 -29.81
N THR A 115 -13.46 -7.07 -29.74
CA THR A 115 -12.60 -6.77 -30.90
C THR A 115 -12.63 -7.91 -31.92
N ALA A 116 -12.69 -9.17 -31.48
CA ALA A 116 -12.81 -10.33 -32.36
C ALA A 116 -14.18 -10.43 -33.07
N LYS A 117 -15.20 -9.73 -32.57
CA LYS A 117 -16.53 -9.65 -33.18
C LYS A 117 -16.70 -8.49 -34.19
N GLN A 118 -15.72 -7.59 -34.31
CA GLN A 118 -15.70 -6.42 -35.22
C GLN A 118 -14.79 -6.62 -36.44
#